data_AF-A0A7Y8LPC8-F1
#
_entry.id   AF-A0A7Y8LPC8-F1
#
_cell.length_a   1.000
_cell.length_b   1.000
_cell.length_c   1.000
_cell.angle_alpha   90.00
_cell.angle_beta   90.00
_cell.angle_gamma   90.00
#
_symmetry.space_group_name_H-M   'P 1'
#
loop_
_entity.id
_entity.type
_entity.pdbx_description
1 polymer ?
#
loop_
_entity_poly.entity_id
_entity_poly.type
_entity_poly.pdbx_seq_one_letter_code
_entity_poly.pdbx_strand_id
1 'polypeptide(L)' 'PDELIERMKSVPKERQAEEGIRICVETIQRLREIPGVRGIHIMAIEWEEKVSEIVKAAGLLPRPQP' A
#
# COMPACT_ATOMS: atom_id res chain seq x y z
N PRO A 1 -7.82 -4.45 -13.81
CA PRO A 1 -6.76 -3.41 -13.97
C PRO A 1 -7.33 -2.05 -14.34
N ASP A 2 -8.28 -2.02 -15.29
CA ASP A 2 -8.91 -0.79 -15.78
C ASP A 2 -9.56 0.04 -14.67
N GLU A 3 -10.23 -0.60 -13.71
CA GLU A 3 -10.81 0.09 -12.56
C GLU A 3 -9.79 0.89 -11.73
N LEU A 4 -8.57 0.35 -11.53
CA LEU A 4 -7.51 1.07 -10.82
C LEU A 4 -7.00 2.24 -11.66
N ILE A 5 -6.87 2.07 -12.96
CA ILE A 5 -6.45 3.13 -13.89
C ILE A 5 -7.46 4.28 -13.85
N GLU A 6 -8.76 3.97 -13.93
CA GLU A 6 -9.82 4.98 -13.91
C GLU A 6 -9.96 5.64 -12.54
N ARG A 7 -9.87 4.88 -11.45
CA ARG A 7 -9.78 5.42 -10.09
C ARG A 7 -8.63 6.40 -9.98
N MET A 8 -7.48 6.08 -10.58
CA MET A 8 -6.31 6.92 -10.53
C MET A 8 -6.42 8.21 -11.36
N LYS A 9 -7.09 8.13 -12.52
CA LYS A 9 -7.40 9.30 -13.35
C LYS A 9 -8.46 10.21 -12.74
N SER A 10 -9.37 9.66 -11.93
CA SER A 10 -10.48 10.41 -11.33
C SER A 10 -10.09 11.38 -10.22
N VAL A 11 -8.87 11.29 -9.69
CA VAL A 11 -8.37 12.22 -8.66
C VAL A 11 -7.46 13.29 -9.27
N PRO A 12 -7.45 14.52 -8.72
CA PRO A 12 -6.52 15.57 -9.15
C PRO A 12 -5.06 15.11 -9.06
N LYS A 13 -4.21 15.62 -9.96
CA LYS A 13 -2.80 15.23 -10.08
C LYS A 13 -2.05 15.32 -8.74
N GLU A 14 -2.35 16.35 -7.97
CA GLU A 14 -1.72 16.65 -6.68
C GLU A 14 -2.07 15.60 -5.61
N ARG A 15 -3.20 14.89 -5.78
CA ARG A 15 -3.68 13.84 -4.87
C ARG A 15 -3.36 12.43 -5.37
N GLN A 16 -2.73 12.28 -6.53
CA GLN A 16 -2.52 10.96 -7.10
C GLN A 16 -1.59 10.10 -6.23
N ALA A 17 -0.60 10.74 -5.59
CA ALA A 17 0.31 10.10 -4.64
C ALA A 17 -0.45 9.46 -3.46
N GLU A 18 -1.34 10.23 -2.83
CA GLU A 18 -2.13 9.78 -1.68
C GLU A 18 -3.03 8.61 -2.05
N GLU A 19 -3.66 8.68 -3.23
CA GLU A 19 -4.54 7.62 -3.70
C GLU A 19 -3.77 6.35 -4.08
N GLY A 20 -2.56 6.48 -4.66
CA GLY A 20 -1.65 5.35 -4.86
C GLY A 20 -1.26 4.67 -3.55
N ILE A 21 -0.99 5.44 -2.49
CA ILE A 21 -0.74 4.92 -1.14
C ILE A 21 -1.97 4.16 -0.61
N ARG A 22 -3.18 4.70 -0.76
CA ARG A 22 -4.43 4.00 -0.36
C ARG A 22 -4.60 2.67 -1.10
N ILE A 23 -4.41 2.68 -2.42
CA ILE A 23 -4.47 1.46 -3.24
C ILE A 23 -3.44 0.42 -2.76
N CYS A 24 -2.21 0.86 -2.42
CA CYS A 24 -1.18 -0.01 -1.85
C CYS A 24 -1.63 -0.64 -0.52
N VAL A 25 -2.17 0.17 0.40
CA VAL A 25 -2.67 -0.28 1.71
C VAL A 25 -3.83 -1.27 1.57
N GLU A 26 -4.82 -0.98 0.72
CA GLU A 26 -5.94 -1.89 0.42
C GLU A 26 -5.46 -3.21 -0.19
N THR A 27 -4.42 -3.15 -1.03
CA THR A 27 -3.82 -4.33 -1.63
C THR A 27 -3.10 -5.16 -0.57
N ILE A 28 -2.36 -4.54 0.34
CA ILE A 28 -1.74 -5.21 1.49
C ILE A 28 -2.80 -5.93 2.34
N GLN A 29 -3.90 -5.25 2.67
CA GLN A 29 -4.98 -5.84 3.47
C GLN A 29 -5.55 -7.10 2.82
N ARG A 30 -5.87 -7.03 1.51
CA ARG A 30 -6.36 -8.19 0.75
C ARG A 30 -5.34 -9.32 0.69
N LEU A 31 -4.06 -9.01 0.48
CA LEU A 31 -3.00 -10.03 0.43
C LEU A 31 -2.83 -10.75 1.79
N ARG A 32 -3.02 -10.04 2.90
CA ARG A 32 -2.94 -10.63 4.25
C ARG A 32 -4.05 -11.63 4.56
N GLU A 33 -5.19 -11.53 3.88
CA GLU A 33 -6.31 -12.47 4.03
C GLU A 33 -6.06 -13.79 3.29
N ILE A 34 -5.09 -13.84 2.38
CA ILE A 34 -4.76 -15.04 1.61
C ILE A 34 -4.03 -16.05 2.50
N PRO A 35 -4.57 -17.29 2.66
CA PRO A 35 -3.90 -18.33 3.44
C PRO A 35 -2.48 -18.63 2.91
N GLY A 36 -1.51 -18.65 3.82
CA GLY A 36 -0.11 -18.94 3.50
C GLY A 36 0.77 -17.71 3.21
N VAL A 37 0.19 -16.52 3.05
CA VAL A 37 0.98 -15.28 2.97
C VAL A 37 1.54 -14.93 4.35
N ARG A 38 2.88 -14.88 4.46
CA ARG A 38 3.58 -14.61 5.74
C ARG A 38 4.29 -13.26 5.81
N GLY A 39 4.25 -12.48 4.73
CA GLY A 39 4.92 -11.20 4.66
C GLY A 39 4.69 -10.52 3.33
N ILE A 40 5.09 -9.26 3.27
CA ILE A 40 4.97 -8.42 2.08
C ILE A 40 6.31 -7.73 1.86
N HIS A 41 6.80 -7.78 0.63
CA HIS A 41 7.94 -7.00 0.20
C HIS A 41 7.43 -5.70 -0.45
N ILE A 42 7.80 -4.55 0.10
CA ILE A 42 7.42 -3.24 -0.42
C ILE A 42 8.62 -2.68 -1.18
N MET A 43 8.43 -2.38 -2.47
CA MET A 43 9.41 -1.66 -3.28
C MET A 43 9.03 -0.19 -3.32
N ALA A 44 9.95 0.69 -2.89
CA ALA A 44 9.73 2.13 -2.82
C ALA A 44 10.96 2.87 -3.38
N ILE A 45 11.24 2.65 -4.67
CA ILE A 45 12.37 3.27 -5.37
C ILE A 45 12.22 4.79 -5.29
N GLU A 46 13.21 5.48 -4.70
CA GLU A 46 13.25 6.94 -4.51
C GLU A 46 12.13 7.53 -3.63
N TRP A 47 11.35 6.67 -2.95
CA TRP A 47 10.18 7.01 -2.13
C TRP A 47 10.21 6.30 -0.76
N GLU A 48 11.40 5.98 -0.27
CA GLU A 48 11.61 5.16 0.93
C GLU A 48 10.93 5.74 2.18
N GLU A 49 10.80 7.06 2.27
CA GLU A 49 10.10 7.75 3.36
C GLU A 49 8.61 7.39 3.43
N LYS A 50 8.00 7.07 2.28
CA LYS A 50 6.59 6.65 2.21
C LYS A 50 6.35 5.23 2.72
N VAL A 51 7.40 4.40 2.81
CA VAL A 51 7.28 3.06 3.39
C VAL A 51 6.75 3.14 4.82
N SER A 52 7.24 4.10 5.63
CA SER A 52 6.80 4.30 7.02
C SER A 52 5.30 4.61 7.12
N GLU A 53 4.79 5.41 6.19
CA GLU A 53 3.37 5.76 6.09
C GLU A 53 2.52 4.53 5.73
N ILE A 54 2.94 3.81 4.68
CA ILE A 54 2.26 2.60 4.19
C ILE A 54 2.18 1.53 5.29
N VAL A 55 3.30 1.21 5.95
CA VAL A 55 3.32 0.13 6.95
C VAL A 55 2.50 0.46 8.19
N LYS A 56 2.41 1.74 8.58
CA LYS A 56 1.53 2.21 9.66
C LYS A 56 0.07 2.07 9.26
N ALA A 57 -0.30 2.61 8.11
CA ALA A 57 -1.68 2.57 7.60
C ALA A 57 -2.16 1.14 7.34
N ALA A 58 -1.27 0.25 6.91
CA ALA A 58 -1.55 -1.16 6.66
C ALA A 58 -1.57 -2.05 7.93
N GLY A 59 -1.31 -1.47 9.11
CA GLY A 59 -1.27 -2.22 10.37
C GLY A 59 -0.21 -3.31 10.38
N LEU A 60 0.95 -3.04 9.77
CA LEU A 60 2.13 -3.91 9.77
C LEU A 60 3.10 -3.61 10.94
N LEU A 61 2.77 -2.60 11.74
CA LEU A 61 3.44 -2.26 12.99
C LEU A 61 2.54 -2.55 14.20
N PRO A 62 3.10 -2.90 15.37
CA PRO A 62 4.52 -3.19 15.60
C PRO A 62 4.97 -4.51 14.96
N ARG A 63 6.29 -4.68 14.76
CA ARG A 63 6.86 -5.94 14.27
C ARG A 63 6.56 -7.07 15.28
N PRO A 64 6.24 -8.30 14.83
CA PRO A 64 6.12 -9.46 15.71
C PRO A 64 7.37 -9.63 16.57
N GLN A 65 7.18 -9.97 17.84
CA GLN A 65 8.29 -10.34 18.72
C GLN A 65 8.80 -11.74 18.33
N PRO A 66 10.12 -11.98 18.42
CA PRO A 66 10.72 -13.29 18.16
C PRO A 66 10.22 -14.37 19.12
#